data_AF-A0A3A6NWY3-F1
#
_entry.id   AF-A0A3A6NWY3-F1
#
_cell.length_a   1.000
_cell.length_b   1.000
_cell.length_c   1.000
_cell.angle_alpha   90.00
_cell.angle_beta   90.00
_cell.angle_gamma   90.00
#
_symmetry.space_group_name_H-M   'P 1'
#
loop_
_entity.id
_entity.type
_entity.pdbx_description
1 polymer ?
#
loop_
_entity_poly.entity_id
_entity_poly.type
_entity_poly.pdbx_seq_one_letter_code
_entity_poly.pdbx_strand_id
1 'polypeptide(L)'
;MEKEHQEIAELFGPASITSYEQGRAAALVTGRNRQLGALLTSERAVFYVQILYRLLLFKRVHELEPLYEDIFQAVRPAQEACAGEEYPMQQFYVDMQQLSDWQLVTFRIEKERLRGYRDNRKRKFRYILTDECASLLEWLENRLLDDLEDRGHDTRDLLQEVCGSLHELLRLLHHLKKDDPDQVDQARRVLFQFYKTDELTRTITANLTEFNARLLHFIIQQYDLEEIKQILTELDTYVHSFLNQVFTLRREITPLLDRLLLETNPQKMELSHRIMDAERLRTPHLLQSGYGAGRQGTAAGLHEFYVEDGKLDLLHRRISDSVIKVWQKLRSHLRELERKNNRLQDLRARICEIATLPADSTPLAFLDKLLAPAHLQGDPHYWDEFQQADPPEPRKQVSKQSGFTRTYLRSKIQGGGKPVQTMDETRLAELDSWLRARVLPENASQARISALQPACPDDFTKVMDLAVSGSLNQGRRLKRIHYRLDHEQEEVRLALTQAGQCLSFHDLRVIKEG
;
A
#
# COMPACT_ATOMS: atom_id res chain seq x y z
N MET A 1 18.76 2.70 -25.26
CA MET A 1 19.32 3.96 -24.71
C MET A 1 18.42 5.14 -25.08
N GLU A 2 18.56 5.83 -26.22
CA GLU A 2 17.74 7.04 -26.50
C GLU A 2 16.22 6.77 -26.63
N LYS A 3 15.81 5.72 -27.36
CA LYS A 3 14.38 5.33 -27.44
C LYS A 3 13.79 4.92 -26.10
N GLU A 4 14.56 4.16 -25.32
CA GLU A 4 14.17 3.68 -24.00
C GLU A 4 14.06 4.83 -22.99
N HIS A 5 14.93 5.84 -23.08
CA HIS A 5 14.81 7.07 -22.28
C HIS A 5 13.62 7.94 -22.69
N GLN A 6 13.30 8.01 -23.99
CA GLN A 6 12.08 8.68 -24.46
C GLN A 6 10.82 7.96 -23.96
N GLU A 7 10.79 6.63 -24.02
CA GLU A 7 9.68 5.81 -23.53
C GLU A 7 9.49 5.92 -22.00
N ILE A 8 10.57 6.02 -21.23
CA ILE A 8 10.50 6.28 -19.78
C ILE A 8 10.04 7.70 -19.50
N ALA A 9 10.42 8.69 -20.33
CA ALA A 9 9.98 10.06 -20.17
C ALA A 9 8.45 10.22 -20.34
N GLU A 10 7.81 9.35 -21.13
CA GLU A 10 6.35 9.31 -21.28
C GLU A 10 5.61 8.97 -19.97
N LEU A 11 6.27 8.32 -19.00
CA LEU A 11 5.71 8.07 -17.66
C LEU A 11 5.32 9.37 -16.95
N PHE A 12 6.04 10.45 -17.23
CA PHE A 12 5.81 11.75 -16.60
C PHE A 12 4.97 12.68 -17.50
N GLY A 13 4.64 12.26 -18.72
CA GLY A 13 3.89 13.04 -19.70
C GLY A 13 2.36 12.89 -19.62
N PRO A 14 1.62 13.42 -20.61
CA PRO A 14 0.16 13.29 -20.69
C PRO A 14 -0.32 11.83 -20.87
N ALA A 15 0.56 10.93 -21.30
CA ALA A 15 0.32 9.50 -21.47
C ALA A 15 0.84 8.67 -20.26
N SER A 16 0.88 9.26 -19.07
CA SER A 16 1.41 8.63 -17.86
C SER A 16 0.67 7.35 -17.47
N ILE A 17 -0.67 7.34 -17.59
CA ILE A 17 -1.51 6.18 -17.25
C ILE A 17 -1.27 5.02 -18.23
N THR A 18 -1.24 5.29 -19.53
CA THR A 18 -0.95 4.27 -20.54
C THR A 18 0.49 3.74 -20.43
N SER A 19 1.44 4.60 -20.05
CA SER A 19 2.83 4.21 -19.77
C SER A 19 2.94 3.35 -18.51
N TYR A 20 2.15 3.65 -17.48
CA TYR A 20 2.02 2.84 -16.28
C TYR A 20 1.44 1.45 -16.59
N GLU A 21 0.36 1.38 -17.38
CA GLU A 21 -0.26 0.12 -17.81
C GLU A 21 0.70 -0.78 -18.61
N GLN A 22 1.65 -0.18 -19.31
CA GLN A 22 2.73 -0.87 -20.01
C GLN A 22 3.89 -1.32 -19.11
N GLY A 23 3.78 -1.14 -17.79
CA GLY A 23 4.78 -1.57 -16.81
C GLY A 23 6.03 -0.68 -16.73
N ARG A 24 6.03 0.51 -17.36
CA ARG A 24 7.21 1.39 -17.40
C ARG A 24 7.58 1.97 -16.05
N ALA A 25 6.67 1.92 -15.06
CA ALA A 25 6.97 2.29 -13.67
C ALA A 25 8.10 1.45 -13.05
N ALA A 26 8.40 0.25 -13.57
CA ALA A 26 9.53 -0.55 -13.13
C ALA A 26 10.88 0.18 -13.31
N ALA A 27 10.97 1.08 -14.29
CA ALA A 27 12.17 1.89 -14.56
C ALA A 27 12.57 2.78 -13.37
N LEU A 28 11.61 3.13 -12.48
CA LEU A 28 11.89 3.89 -11.27
C LEU A 28 12.85 3.18 -10.32
N VAL A 29 12.91 1.84 -10.37
CA VAL A 29 13.75 1.01 -9.50
C VAL A 29 14.90 0.36 -10.28
N THR A 30 14.65 -0.10 -11.52
CA THR A 30 15.65 -0.88 -12.26
C THR A 30 16.88 -0.07 -12.66
N GLY A 31 16.77 1.26 -12.78
CA GLY A 31 17.88 2.17 -13.10
C GLY A 31 18.57 2.79 -11.88
N ARG A 32 18.23 2.37 -10.66
CA ARG A 32 18.74 2.94 -9.40
C ARG A 32 19.62 1.95 -8.65
N ASN A 33 20.46 2.46 -7.75
CA ASN A 33 21.20 1.59 -6.83
C ASN A 33 20.24 0.83 -5.90
N ARG A 34 20.08 -0.48 -6.14
CA ARG A 34 19.21 -1.36 -5.36
C ARG A 34 19.63 -1.46 -3.88
N GLN A 35 20.91 -1.21 -3.59
CA GLN A 35 21.45 -1.28 -2.23
C GLN A 35 21.03 -0.10 -1.34
N LEU A 36 20.44 0.97 -1.91
CA LEU A 36 19.81 2.04 -1.12
C LEU A 36 18.70 1.48 -0.21
N GLY A 37 17.96 0.47 -0.66
CA GLY A 37 16.98 -0.21 0.17
C GLY A 37 17.60 -0.99 1.34
N ALA A 38 18.81 -1.54 1.13
CA ALA A 38 19.52 -2.31 2.14
C ALA A 38 19.94 -1.45 3.35
N LEU A 39 20.25 -0.16 3.10
CA LEU A 39 20.55 0.82 4.15
C LEU A 39 19.44 0.88 5.20
N LEU A 40 18.18 1.03 4.75
CA LEU A 40 17.02 1.20 5.62
C LEU A 40 16.61 -0.08 6.35
N THR A 41 16.90 -1.25 5.76
CA THR A 41 16.57 -2.55 6.35
C THR A 41 17.66 -3.13 7.25
N SER A 42 18.82 -2.48 7.32
CA SER A 42 19.96 -2.99 8.09
C SER A 42 19.79 -2.77 9.59
N GLU A 43 20.30 -3.70 10.40
CA GLU A 43 20.28 -3.59 11.87
C GLU A 43 21.05 -2.35 12.37
N ARG A 44 22.08 -1.93 11.62
CA ARG A 44 22.91 -0.75 11.92
C ARG A 44 22.51 0.49 11.10
N ALA A 45 21.28 0.55 10.58
CA ALA A 45 20.80 1.64 9.73
C ALA A 45 21.07 3.04 10.32
N VAL A 46 20.82 3.23 11.61
CA VAL A 46 21.06 4.49 12.31
C VAL A 46 22.53 4.91 12.25
N PHE A 47 23.46 3.97 12.49
CA PHE A 47 24.90 4.22 12.43
C PHE A 47 25.34 4.59 11.01
N TYR A 48 24.83 3.88 10.01
CA TYR A 48 25.11 4.17 8.60
C TYR A 48 24.60 5.54 8.18
N VAL A 49 23.36 5.89 8.54
CA VAL A 49 22.78 7.21 8.25
C VAL A 49 23.62 8.32 8.89
N GLN A 50 24.11 8.15 10.12
CA GLN A 50 24.99 9.14 10.73
C GLN A 50 26.31 9.34 9.98
N ILE A 51 26.96 8.26 9.53
CA ILE A 51 28.19 8.35 8.72
C ILE A 51 27.90 9.10 7.41
N LEU A 52 26.85 8.70 6.70
CA LEU A 52 26.46 9.25 5.41
C LEU A 52 26.03 10.73 5.53
N TYR A 53 25.26 11.07 6.57
CA TYR A 53 24.87 12.44 6.86
C TYR A 53 26.07 13.31 7.19
N ARG A 54 27.07 12.78 7.92
CA ARG A 54 28.32 13.53 8.15
C ARG A 54 29.09 13.80 6.85
N LEU A 55 29.13 12.85 5.92
CA LEU A 55 29.70 13.07 4.59
C LEU A 55 28.94 14.14 3.80
N LEU A 56 27.61 14.19 3.91
CA LEU A 56 26.81 15.25 3.32
C LEU A 56 27.16 16.63 3.90
N LEU A 57 27.38 16.72 5.22
CA LEU A 57 27.82 17.95 5.86
C LEU A 57 29.22 18.40 5.38
N PHE A 58 30.17 17.48 5.18
CA PHE A 58 31.46 17.81 4.58
C PHE A 58 31.30 18.39 3.16
N LYS A 59 30.44 17.79 2.34
CA LYS A 59 30.11 18.29 0.99
C LYS A 59 29.58 19.73 1.04
N ARG A 60 28.73 20.07 2.03
CA ARG A 60 28.18 21.43 2.24
C ARG A 60 29.23 22.44 2.70
N VAL A 61 30.25 22.01 3.45
CA VAL A 61 31.37 22.84 3.91
C VAL A 61 32.50 22.91 2.86
N HIS A 62 32.25 22.46 1.62
CA HIS A 62 33.19 22.43 0.50
C HIS A 62 34.37 21.45 0.63
N GLU A 63 34.29 20.49 1.55
CA GLU A 63 35.23 19.37 1.61
C GLU A 63 34.64 18.17 0.85
N LEU A 64 34.93 18.08 -0.44
CA LEU A 64 34.33 17.08 -1.34
C LEU A 64 34.86 15.66 -1.14
N GLU A 65 36.10 15.53 -0.68
CA GLU A 65 36.81 14.25 -0.56
C GLU A 65 37.50 14.12 0.83
N PRO A 66 36.74 14.04 1.95
CA PRO A 66 37.32 13.95 3.28
C PRO A 66 38.16 12.68 3.47
N LEU A 67 39.19 12.76 4.32
CA LEU A 67 40.06 11.65 4.67
C LEU A 67 39.37 10.67 5.62
N TYR A 68 39.71 9.39 5.52
CA TYR A 68 39.21 8.34 6.42
C TYR A 68 39.28 8.70 7.91
N GLU A 69 40.42 9.26 8.34
CA GLU A 69 40.66 9.62 9.75
C GLU A 69 39.77 10.78 10.19
N ASP A 70 39.55 11.77 9.31
CA ASP A 70 38.71 12.94 9.59
C ASP A 70 37.23 12.54 9.68
N ILE A 71 36.79 11.59 8.85
CA ILE A 71 35.43 11.03 8.93
C ILE A 71 35.25 10.31 10.26
N PHE A 72 36.21 9.47 10.67
CA PHE A 72 36.12 8.76 11.95
C PHE A 72 36.00 9.73 13.13
N GLN A 73 36.89 10.73 13.20
CA GLN A 73 36.89 11.71 14.29
C GLN A 73 35.60 12.51 14.35
N ALA A 74 35.03 12.86 13.19
CA ALA A 74 33.82 13.65 13.14
C ALA A 74 32.53 12.86 13.40
N VAL A 75 32.50 11.58 13.07
CA VAL A 75 31.34 10.70 13.29
C VAL A 75 31.31 10.14 14.71
N ARG A 76 32.48 9.87 15.30
CA ARG A 76 32.61 9.24 16.63
C ARG A 76 31.68 9.84 17.71
N PRO A 77 31.62 11.17 17.93
CA PRO A 77 30.78 11.74 18.99
C PRO A 77 29.28 11.45 18.82
N ALA A 78 28.80 11.45 17.57
CA ALA A 78 27.38 11.18 17.28
C ALA A 78 27.02 9.70 17.48
N GLN A 79 27.94 8.80 17.15
CA GLN A 79 27.74 7.36 17.33
C GLN A 79 27.77 6.98 18.81
N GLU A 80 28.71 7.54 19.57
CA GLU A 80 28.80 7.32 21.02
C GLU A 80 27.58 7.88 21.74
N ALA A 81 27.05 9.04 21.31
CA ALA A 81 25.82 9.60 21.86
C ALA A 81 24.58 8.73 21.57
N CYS A 82 24.53 8.06 20.41
CA CYS A 82 23.40 7.22 20.02
C CYS A 82 23.44 5.82 20.67
N ALA A 83 24.63 5.25 20.84
CA ALA A 83 24.81 3.89 21.38
C ALA A 83 24.98 3.88 22.91
N GLY A 84 25.49 4.97 23.50
CA GLY A 84 25.89 5.02 24.91
C GLY A 84 27.21 4.28 25.21
N GLU A 85 27.94 3.82 24.19
CA GLU A 85 29.18 3.05 24.28
C GLU A 85 30.29 3.66 23.42
N GLU A 86 31.55 3.32 23.69
CA GLU A 86 32.69 3.77 22.88
C GLU A 86 32.60 3.17 21.47
N TYR A 87 32.80 4.01 20.44
CA TYR A 87 32.72 3.59 19.04
C TYR A 87 34.13 3.27 18.49
N PRO A 88 34.52 1.98 18.37
CA PRO A 88 35.88 1.62 18.03
C PRO A 88 36.17 1.79 16.53
N MET A 89 37.42 2.11 16.21
CA MET A 89 37.89 2.28 14.82
C MET A 89 37.74 1.02 13.97
N GLN A 90 37.76 -0.17 14.59
CA GLN A 90 37.51 -1.45 13.90
C GLN A 90 36.06 -1.54 13.41
N GLN A 91 35.10 -1.11 14.24
CA GLN A 91 33.70 -1.09 13.83
C GLN A 91 33.48 -0.07 12.71
N PHE A 92 34.12 1.10 12.80
CA PHE A 92 34.08 2.09 11.73
C PHE A 92 34.63 1.56 10.41
N TYR A 93 35.69 0.74 10.44
CA TYR A 93 36.20 0.09 9.23
C TYR A 93 35.18 -0.84 8.58
N VAL A 94 34.53 -1.69 9.38
CA VAL A 94 33.47 -2.60 8.91
C VAL A 94 32.29 -1.80 8.34
N ASP A 95 31.88 -0.74 9.04
CA ASP A 95 30.76 0.09 8.61
C ASP A 95 31.08 0.83 7.30
N MET A 96 32.29 1.37 7.14
CA MET A 96 32.74 2.01 5.89
C MET A 96 32.89 1.02 4.74
N GLN A 97 33.37 -0.20 5.01
CA GLN A 97 33.47 -1.25 4.00
C GLN A 97 32.07 -1.64 3.50
N GLN A 98 31.11 -1.83 4.41
CA GLN A 98 29.73 -2.13 4.07
C GLN A 98 29.10 -1.03 3.18
N LEU A 99 29.31 0.25 3.55
CA LEU A 99 28.83 1.39 2.77
C LEU A 99 29.46 1.48 1.37
N SER A 100 30.73 1.08 1.24
CA SER A 100 31.42 1.00 -0.04
C SER A 100 30.90 -0.18 -0.88
N ASP A 101 30.65 -1.34 -0.27
CA ASP A 101 30.11 -2.52 -0.94
C ASP A 101 28.70 -2.27 -1.47
N TRP A 102 27.92 -1.47 -0.75
CA TRP A 102 26.62 -0.97 -1.20
C TRP A 102 26.69 0.15 -2.24
N GLN A 103 27.88 0.58 -2.65
CA GLN A 103 28.07 1.69 -3.60
C GLN A 103 27.38 2.99 -3.14
N LEU A 104 27.25 3.20 -1.82
CA LEU A 104 26.72 4.46 -1.25
C LEU A 104 27.84 5.49 -1.14
N VAL A 105 29.06 5.02 -0.92
CA VAL A 105 30.29 5.80 -0.87
C VAL A 105 31.28 5.21 -1.84
N THR A 106 32.02 6.07 -2.54
CA THR A 106 33.16 5.68 -3.38
C THR A 106 34.44 6.19 -2.76
N PHE A 107 35.57 5.54 -3.00
CA PHE A 107 36.85 5.99 -2.47
C PHE A 107 37.93 6.08 -3.54
N ARG A 108 38.83 7.04 -3.35
CA ARG A 108 40.02 7.25 -4.16
C ARG A 108 41.26 7.11 -3.30
N ILE A 109 42.27 6.42 -3.84
CA ILE A 109 43.58 6.31 -3.20
C ILE A 109 44.44 7.48 -3.65
N GLU A 110 44.79 8.36 -2.71
CA GLU A 110 45.79 9.40 -2.94
C GLU A 110 47.20 8.78 -2.84
N LYS A 111 47.97 8.86 -3.92
CA LYS A 111 49.37 8.40 -3.95
C LYS A 111 50.27 9.57 -3.57
N GLU A 112 50.82 9.57 -2.35
CA GLU A 112 51.89 10.50 -2.01
C GLU A 112 53.20 10.12 -2.75
N ARG A 113 54.01 11.13 -3.10
CA ARG A 113 55.39 10.90 -3.54
C ARG A 113 56.19 10.42 -2.32
N LEU A 114 56.57 9.14 -2.32
CA LEU A 114 57.43 8.52 -1.30
C LEU A 114 58.68 9.39 -1.07
N ARG A 115 58.82 9.99 0.11
CA ARG A 115 59.98 10.84 0.46
C ARG A 115 61.19 10.02 0.97
N GLY A 116 61.06 8.70 1.14
CA GLY A 116 62.20 7.84 1.46
C GLY A 116 61.88 6.35 1.61
N TYR A 117 62.93 5.51 1.66
CA TYR A 117 62.84 4.04 1.72
C TYR A 117 62.26 3.49 3.04
N ARG A 118 62.19 4.31 4.10
CA ARG A 118 61.57 4.00 5.39
C ARG A 118 60.11 4.47 5.49
N ASP A 119 59.62 5.13 4.45
CA ASP A 119 58.29 5.74 4.42
C ASP A 119 57.26 4.73 3.87
N ASN A 120 56.97 3.70 4.67
CA ASN A 120 55.85 2.78 4.42
C ASN A 120 54.49 3.42 4.79
N ARG A 121 54.42 4.75 4.93
CA ARG A 121 53.20 5.47 5.33
C ARG A 121 52.20 5.47 4.17
N LYS A 122 51.35 4.44 4.26
CA LYS A 122 49.89 4.46 4.14
C LYS A 122 49.32 5.20 2.93
N ARG A 123 48.73 4.40 2.03
CA ARG A 123 47.68 4.84 1.10
C ARG A 123 46.62 5.62 1.91
N LYS A 124 46.46 6.91 1.63
CA LYS A 124 45.36 7.70 2.18
C LYS A 124 44.11 7.46 1.33
N PHE A 125 43.04 7.07 1.99
CA PHE A 125 41.74 6.86 1.35
C PHE A 125 40.92 8.12 1.54
N ARG A 126 40.51 8.72 0.42
CA ARG A 126 39.52 9.79 0.40
C ARG A 126 38.18 9.22 -0.03
N TYR A 127 37.12 9.62 0.64
CA TYR A 127 35.78 9.10 0.39
C TYR A 127 34.89 10.17 -0.22
N ILE A 128 33.99 9.75 -1.10
CA ILE A 128 33.05 10.59 -1.82
C ILE A 128 31.66 9.97 -1.69
N LEU A 129 30.72 10.79 -1.23
CA LEU A 129 29.30 10.41 -1.20
C LEU A 129 28.75 10.35 -2.63
N THR A 130 28.09 9.26 -2.99
CA THR A 130 27.43 9.15 -4.31
C THR A 130 26.24 10.11 -4.41
N ASP A 131 25.95 10.59 -5.63
CA ASP A 131 24.85 11.55 -5.85
C ASP A 131 23.48 10.96 -5.51
N GLU A 132 23.25 9.66 -5.77
CA GLU A 132 22.00 9.00 -5.37
C GLU A 132 21.84 8.96 -3.86
N CYS A 133 22.92 8.66 -3.11
CA CYS A 133 22.88 8.67 -1.65
C CYS A 133 22.70 10.09 -1.10
N ALA A 134 23.33 11.10 -1.71
CA ALA A 134 23.12 12.50 -1.33
C ALA A 134 21.65 12.90 -1.51
N SER A 135 21.04 12.55 -2.65
CA SER A 135 19.63 12.86 -2.91
C SER A 135 18.67 12.18 -1.92
N LEU A 136 18.98 10.95 -1.49
CA LEU A 136 18.20 10.25 -0.47
C LEU A 136 18.29 10.95 0.90
N LEU A 137 19.49 11.38 1.31
CA LEU A 137 19.69 12.08 2.58
C LEU A 137 19.00 13.45 2.59
N GLU A 138 19.10 14.20 1.49
CA GLU A 138 18.39 15.47 1.33
C GLU A 138 16.87 15.27 1.38
N TRP A 139 16.37 14.18 0.78
CA TRP A 139 14.95 13.82 0.89
C TRP A 139 14.56 13.49 2.34
N LEU A 140 15.38 12.73 3.08
CA LEU A 140 15.13 12.42 4.49
C LEU A 140 15.15 13.68 5.38
N GLU A 141 16.09 14.60 5.13
CA GLU A 141 16.19 15.87 5.84
C GLU A 141 14.98 16.76 5.57
N ASN A 142 14.61 16.95 4.29
CA ASN A 142 13.41 17.70 3.93
C ASN A 142 12.16 17.08 4.54
N ARG A 143 12.07 15.75 4.54
CA ARG A 143 10.94 15.06 5.16
C ARG A 143 10.86 15.30 6.66
N LEU A 144 12.00 15.31 7.35
CA LEU A 144 12.06 15.63 8.78
C LEU A 144 11.72 17.09 9.05
N LEU A 145 12.19 18.01 8.21
CA LEU A 145 11.81 19.43 8.27
C LEU A 145 10.30 19.60 8.07
N ASP A 146 9.70 18.93 7.08
CA ASP A 146 8.24 18.92 6.84
C ASP A 146 7.41 18.35 8.00
N ASP A 147 8.04 17.53 8.84
CA ASP A 147 7.41 16.95 10.04
C ASP A 147 7.63 17.84 11.28
N LEU A 148 8.69 18.67 11.30
CA LEU A 148 9.01 19.62 12.37
C LEU A 148 8.36 20.99 12.18
N GLU A 149 8.26 21.45 10.94
CA GLU A 149 7.44 22.58 10.56
C GLU A 149 5.98 22.13 10.73
N ASP A 150 5.35 22.55 11.83
CA ASP A 150 3.90 22.48 11.94
C ASP A 150 3.34 23.02 10.62
N ARG A 151 2.65 22.17 9.83
CA ARG A 151 2.10 22.48 8.50
C ARG A 151 0.94 23.47 8.58
N GLY A 152 1.18 24.59 9.24
CA GLY A 152 0.29 25.71 9.47
C GLY A 152 0.34 26.73 8.33
N HIS A 153 0.76 26.33 7.12
CA HIS A 153 0.37 27.09 5.95
C HIS A 153 -1.13 26.88 5.75
N ASP A 154 -1.91 27.83 6.26
CA ASP A 154 -3.33 27.89 6.03
C ASP A 154 -3.55 27.78 4.52
N THR A 155 -4.23 26.71 4.10
CA THR A 155 -4.57 26.47 2.68
C THR A 155 -5.24 27.69 2.03
N ARG A 156 -5.81 28.57 2.85
CA ARG A 156 -6.25 29.93 2.51
C ARG A 156 -5.16 30.80 1.88
N ASP A 157 -4.02 30.95 2.55
CA ASP A 157 -2.94 31.84 2.12
C ASP A 157 -2.35 31.31 0.80
N LEU A 158 -2.30 29.99 0.65
CA LEU A 158 -1.89 29.33 -0.60
C LEU A 158 -2.81 29.66 -1.78
N LEU A 159 -4.14 29.70 -1.61
CA LEU A 159 -5.06 30.08 -2.69
C LEU A 159 -4.91 31.55 -3.09
N GLN A 160 -4.67 32.43 -2.11
CA GLN A 160 -4.41 33.83 -2.39
C GLN A 160 -3.07 34.02 -3.11
N GLU A 161 -2.04 33.25 -2.73
CA GLU A 161 -0.77 33.19 -3.44
C GLU A 161 -0.91 32.63 -4.87
N VAL A 162 -1.79 31.65 -5.10
CA VAL A 162 -2.14 31.18 -6.46
C VAL A 162 -2.74 32.32 -7.28
N CYS A 163 -3.69 33.07 -6.71
CA CYS A 163 -4.28 34.22 -7.41
C CYS A 163 -3.23 35.29 -7.73
N GLY A 164 -2.40 35.67 -6.75
CA GLY A 164 -1.31 36.64 -6.96
C GLY A 164 -0.29 36.15 -7.98
N SER A 165 0.02 34.85 -7.97
CA SER A 165 0.99 34.30 -8.90
C SER A 165 0.48 34.19 -10.33
N LEU A 166 -0.82 33.88 -10.53
CA LEU A 166 -1.47 33.93 -11.83
C LEU A 166 -1.55 35.34 -12.42
N HIS A 167 -1.81 36.36 -11.60
CA HIS A 167 -1.78 37.76 -12.04
C HIS A 167 -0.39 38.17 -12.55
N GLU A 168 0.66 37.86 -11.78
CA GLU A 168 2.03 38.17 -12.18
C GLU A 168 2.44 37.36 -13.43
N LEU A 169 2.00 36.10 -13.55
CA LEU A 169 2.23 35.29 -14.74
C LEU A 169 1.60 35.91 -15.99
N LEU A 170 0.33 36.34 -15.92
CA LEU A 170 -0.33 37.03 -17.03
C LEU A 170 0.34 38.35 -17.38
N ARG A 171 0.81 39.10 -16.37
CA ARG A 171 1.57 40.34 -16.58
C ARG A 171 2.89 40.07 -17.31
N LEU A 172 3.66 39.07 -16.89
CA LEU A 172 4.91 38.67 -17.54
C LEU A 172 4.68 38.18 -18.97
N LEU A 173 3.62 37.39 -19.20
CA LEU A 173 3.21 36.95 -20.54
C LEU A 173 2.80 38.11 -21.44
N HIS A 174 2.19 39.17 -20.89
CA HIS A 174 1.86 40.36 -21.66
C HIS A 174 3.11 41.10 -22.14
N HIS A 175 4.13 41.22 -21.28
CA HIS A 175 5.40 41.89 -21.59
C HIS A 175 6.32 41.09 -22.54
N LEU A 176 6.16 39.77 -22.59
CA LEU A 176 6.94 38.91 -23.50
C LEU A 176 6.57 39.19 -24.96
N LYS A 177 7.56 39.55 -25.78
CA LYS A 177 7.40 39.76 -27.23
C LYS A 177 7.74 38.46 -27.98
N LYS A 178 6.94 38.11 -29.00
CA LYS A 178 7.10 36.84 -29.74
C LYS A 178 8.40 36.77 -30.56
N ASP A 179 8.94 37.93 -30.96
CA ASP A 179 10.03 38.02 -31.94
C ASP A 179 11.40 38.37 -31.35
N ASP A 180 11.53 38.40 -30.01
CA ASP A 180 12.74 38.84 -29.32
C ASP A 180 13.38 37.69 -28.54
N PRO A 181 14.37 36.98 -29.12
CA PRO A 181 15.02 35.82 -28.51
C PRO A 181 15.97 36.18 -27.35
N ASP A 182 16.30 37.46 -27.16
CA ASP A 182 17.21 37.90 -26.09
C ASP A 182 16.51 38.02 -24.71
N GLN A 183 15.22 37.69 -24.64
CA GLN A 183 14.39 37.76 -23.43
C GLN A 183 14.56 36.54 -22.50
N VAL A 184 15.79 36.06 -22.31
CA VAL A 184 16.09 34.87 -21.48
C VAL A 184 15.60 35.05 -20.04
N ASP A 185 15.85 36.21 -19.43
CA ASP A 185 15.41 36.49 -18.06
C ASP A 185 13.89 36.53 -17.91
N GLN A 186 13.17 37.04 -18.91
CA GLN A 186 11.71 37.08 -18.87
C GLN A 186 11.12 35.68 -19.07
N ALA A 187 11.66 34.89 -20.00
CA ALA A 187 11.29 33.49 -20.20
C ALA A 187 11.50 32.68 -18.91
N ARG A 188 12.63 32.87 -18.22
CA ARG A 188 12.90 32.23 -16.93
C ARG A 188 11.88 32.60 -15.86
N ARG A 189 11.53 33.89 -15.74
CA ARG A 189 10.53 34.36 -14.77
C ARG A 189 9.13 33.80 -15.06
N VAL A 190 8.73 33.75 -16.34
CA VAL A 190 7.46 33.15 -16.77
C VAL A 190 7.40 31.68 -16.37
N LEU A 191 8.44 30.90 -16.68
CA LEU A 191 8.47 29.49 -16.32
C LEU A 191 8.51 29.28 -14.80
N PHE A 192 9.32 30.05 -14.07
CA PHE A 192 9.37 29.99 -12.61
C PHE A 192 7.99 30.22 -12.01
N GLN A 193 7.30 31.27 -12.45
CA GLN A 193 5.99 31.61 -11.93
C GLN A 193 4.93 30.55 -12.27
N PHE A 194 5.01 29.96 -13.46
CA PHE A 194 4.15 28.87 -13.87
C PHE A 194 4.39 27.60 -13.03
N TYR A 195 5.64 27.20 -12.81
CA TYR A 195 5.95 26.07 -11.95
C TYR A 195 5.53 26.33 -10.50
N LYS A 196 5.71 27.56 -10.00
CA LYS A 196 5.22 27.97 -8.69
C LYS A 196 3.70 27.82 -8.58
N THR A 197 2.93 28.23 -9.59
CA THR A 197 1.45 28.06 -9.58
C THR A 197 1.03 26.58 -9.54
N ASP A 198 1.74 25.70 -10.26
CA ASP A 198 1.49 24.25 -10.24
C ASP A 198 1.84 23.65 -8.88
N GLU A 199 3.00 24.01 -8.32
CA GLU A 199 3.46 23.57 -7.01
C GLU A 199 2.47 23.98 -5.89
N LEU A 200 2.06 25.24 -5.84
CA LEU A 200 1.06 25.72 -4.88
C LEU A 200 -0.26 24.94 -4.99
N THR A 201 -0.72 24.65 -6.22
CA THR A 201 -1.95 23.88 -6.45
C THR A 201 -1.81 22.43 -5.98
N ARG A 202 -0.63 21.81 -6.14
CA ARG A 202 -0.33 20.48 -5.60
C ARG A 202 -0.30 20.49 -4.07
N THR A 203 0.28 21.50 -3.45
CA THR A 203 0.30 21.66 -1.98
C THR A 203 -1.11 21.83 -1.42
N ILE A 204 -1.96 22.65 -2.04
CA ILE A 204 -3.37 22.77 -1.66
C ILE A 204 -4.07 21.41 -1.74
N THR A 205 -3.85 20.68 -2.83
CA THR A 205 -4.43 19.34 -3.02
C THR A 205 -3.97 18.38 -1.92
N ALA A 206 -2.66 18.34 -1.63
CA ALA A 206 -2.09 17.50 -0.59
C ALA A 206 -2.70 17.80 0.78
N ASN A 207 -2.73 19.07 1.19
CA ASN A 207 -3.28 19.49 2.47
C ASN A 207 -4.77 19.12 2.62
N LEU A 208 -5.58 19.32 1.57
CA LEU A 208 -6.99 18.94 1.57
C LEU A 208 -7.20 17.42 1.64
N THR A 209 -6.36 16.65 0.93
CA THR A 209 -6.42 15.18 0.99
C THR A 209 -5.98 14.65 2.35
N GLU A 210 -4.97 15.25 2.97
CA GLU A 210 -4.50 14.92 4.31
C GLU A 210 -5.59 15.23 5.35
N PHE A 211 -6.20 16.40 5.28
CA PHE A 211 -7.32 16.77 6.14
C PHE A 211 -8.47 15.77 6.02
N ASN A 212 -8.87 15.40 4.80
CA ASN A 212 -9.88 14.38 4.59
C ASN A 212 -9.48 13.01 5.17
N ALA A 213 -8.20 12.63 5.06
CA ALA A 213 -7.69 11.40 5.64
C ALA A 213 -7.78 11.43 7.18
N ARG A 214 -7.45 12.56 7.82
CA ARG A 214 -7.62 12.76 9.27
C ARG A 214 -9.08 12.62 9.70
N LEU A 215 -10.03 13.24 8.97
CA LEU A 215 -11.46 13.08 9.27
C LEU A 215 -11.92 11.61 9.15
N LEU A 216 -11.48 10.90 8.10
CA LEU A 216 -11.80 9.48 7.93
C LEU A 216 -11.17 8.61 9.01
N HIS A 217 -9.95 8.94 9.43
CA HIS A 217 -9.26 8.26 10.52
C HIS A 217 -10.02 8.41 11.84
N PHE A 218 -10.43 9.64 12.16
CA PHE A 218 -11.26 9.93 13.33
C PHE A 218 -12.58 9.16 13.31
N ILE A 219 -13.20 8.95 12.15
CA ILE A 219 -14.44 8.14 12.04
C ILE A 219 -14.18 6.69 12.49
N ILE A 220 -13.00 6.13 12.22
CA ILE A 220 -12.66 4.72 12.53
C ILE A 220 -12.18 4.55 13.98
N GLN A 221 -11.42 5.51 14.49
CA GLN A 221 -10.77 5.48 15.81
C GLN A 221 -11.76 5.50 17.00
N GLN A 222 -11.28 5.11 18.18
CA GLN A 222 -12.01 5.30 19.45
C GLN A 222 -11.98 6.77 19.86
N TYR A 223 -12.89 7.20 20.73
CA TYR A 223 -13.02 8.63 21.08
C TYR A 223 -11.89 9.10 21.99
N ASP A 224 -11.12 10.08 21.53
CA ASP A 224 -10.22 10.90 22.36
C ASP A 224 -10.71 12.36 22.42
N LEU A 225 -10.73 12.94 23.62
CA LEU A 225 -11.28 14.26 23.88
C LEU A 225 -10.37 15.38 23.34
N GLU A 226 -9.06 15.16 23.32
CA GLU A 226 -8.09 16.12 22.76
C GLU A 226 -8.22 16.16 21.22
N GLU A 227 -8.26 14.99 20.58
CA GLU A 227 -8.46 14.86 19.13
C GLU A 227 -9.80 15.48 18.67
N ILE A 228 -10.88 15.28 19.44
CA ILE A 228 -12.20 15.91 19.14
C ILE A 228 -12.11 17.42 19.12
N LYS A 229 -11.45 18.03 20.11
CA LYS A 229 -11.32 19.49 20.18
C LYS A 229 -10.53 20.02 19.00
N GLN A 230 -9.42 19.37 18.67
CA GLN A 230 -8.59 19.75 17.53
C GLN A 230 -9.38 19.64 16.22
N ILE A 231 -10.05 18.52 15.97
CA ILE A 231 -10.85 18.33 14.76
C ILE A 231 -11.99 19.35 14.69
N LEU A 232 -12.65 19.67 15.80
CA LEU A 232 -13.69 20.70 15.82
C LEU A 232 -13.14 22.08 15.46
N THR A 233 -11.97 22.47 15.98
CA THR A 233 -11.32 23.74 15.62
C THR A 233 -10.89 23.78 14.16
N GLU A 234 -10.37 22.67 13.62
CA GLU A 234 -9.99 22.55 12.22
C GLU A 234 -11.23 22.60 11.30
N LEU A 235 -12.33 21.93 11.69
CA LEU A 235 -13.61 21.97 10.98
C LEU A 235 -14.23 23.37 10.98
N ASP A 236 -14.20 24.07 12.11
CA ASP A 236 -14.72 25.43 12.23
C ASP A 236 -13.95 26.39 11.31
N THR A 237 -12.62 26.29 11.33
CA THR A 237 -11.73 27.05 10.45
C THR A 237 -11.97 26.72 8.97
N TYR A 238 -12.12 25.44 8.63
CA TYR A 238 -12.41 24.98 7.28
C TYR A 238 -13.77 25.49 6.77
N VAL A 239 -14.82 25.36 7.59
CA VAL A 239 -16.18 25.74 7.18
C VAL A 239 -16.34 27.26 7.07
N HIS A 240 -15.87 28.02 8.06
CA HIS A 240 -16.12 29.46 8.10
C HIS A 240 -15.12 30.28 7.29
N SER A 241 -13.84 29.93 7.34
CA SER A 241 -12.80 30.72 6.67
C SER A 241 -12.51 30.19 5.27
N PHE A 242 -12.30 28.87 5.13
CA PHE A 242 -11.84 28.31 3.86
C PHE A 242 -12.95 28.23 2.80
N LEU A 243 -14.16 27.71 3.11
CA LEU A 243 -15.22 27.56 2.10
C LEU A 243 -15.63 28.90 1.47
N ASN A 244 -15.89 29.92 2.29
CA ASN A 244 -16.33 31.23 1.80
C ASN A 244 -15.25 31.89 0.91
N GLN A 245 -13.99 31.70 1.27
CA GLN A 245 -12.87 32.29 0.56
C GLN A 245 -12.51 31.52 -0.71
N VAL A 246 -12.65 30.19 -0.72
CA VAL A 246 -12.55 29.37 -1.95
C VAL A 246 -13.55 29.85 -2.99
N PHE A 247 -14.82 30.03 -2.64
CA PHE A 247 -15.82 30.49 -3.62
C PHE A 247 -15.48 31.88 -4.17
N THR A 248 -14.94 32.76 -3.33
CA THR A 248 -14.54 34.12 -3.72
C THR A 248 -13.31 34.10 -4.62
N LEU A 249 -12.23 33.45 -4.18
CA LEU A 249 -10.97 33.36 -4.92
C LEU A 249 -11.11 32.54 -6.20
N ARG A 250 -11.97 31.52 -6.22
CA ARG A 250 -12.28 30.79 -7.46
C ARG A 250 -12.87 31.70 -8.53
N ARG A 251 -13.82 32.57 -8.16
CA ARG A 251 -14.40 33.55 -9.11
C ARG A 251 -13.34 34.49 -9.68
N GLU A 252 -12.23 34.68 -8.99
CA GLU A 252 -11.08 35.43 -9.48
C GLU A 252 -10.11 34.56 -10.28
N ILE A 253 -9.85 33.32 -9.87
CA ILE A 253 -8.88 32.40 -10.49
C ILE A 253 -9.38 31.90 -11.85
N THR A 254 -10.65 31.47 -11.97
CA THR A 254 -11.21 30.94 -13.21
C THR A 254 -11.04 31.88 -14.41
N PRO A 255 -11.43 33.18 -14.33
CA PRO A 255 -11.24 34.08 -15.47
C PRO A 255 -9.76 34.37 -15.78
N LEU A 256 -8.85 34.25 -14.81
CA LEU A 256 -7.41 34.37 -15.07
C LEU A 256 -6.89 33.15 -15.82
N LEU A 257 -7.36 31.95 -15.47
CA LEU A 257 -7.05 30.72 -16.19
C LEU A 257 -7.64 30.73 -17.61
N ASP A 258 -8.87 31.23 -17.79
CA ASP A 258 -9.47 31.42 -19.11
C ASP A 258 -8.62 32.35 -19.98
N ARG A 259 -8.13 33.45 -19.41
CA ARG A 259 -7.20 34.36 -20.10
C ARG A 259 -5.87 33.68 -20.44
N LEU A 260 -5.37 32.81 -19.56
CA LEU A 260 -4.14 32.07 -19.77
C LEU A 260 -4.29 31.03 -20.90
N LEU A 261 -5.49 30.50 -21.11
CA LEU A 261 -5.83 29.56 -22.18
C LEU A 261 -6.11 30.22 -23.55
N LEU A 262 -6.20 31.56 -23.63
CA LEU A 262 -6.34 32.26 -24.91
C LEU A 262 -5.18 31.93 -25.86
N GLU A 263 -5.48 31.69 -27.14
CA GLU A 263 -4.55 31.13 -28.16
C GLU A 263 -3.16 31.80 -28.26
N THR A 264 -3.03 33.06 -27.85
CA THR A 264 -1.78 33.82 -27.90
C THR A 264 -0.80 33.47 -26.78
N ASN A 265 -1.29 33.10 -25.59
CA ASN A 265 -0.50 32.80 -24.40
C ASN A 265 0.19 31.42 -24.39
N PRO A 266 -0.43 30.31 -24.84
CA PRO A 266 0.26 29.03 -24.91
C PRO A 266 1.43 29.07 -25.89
N GLN A 267 1.31 29.83 -26.99
CA GLN A 267 2.43 30.06 -27.91
C GLN A 267 3.59 30.80 -27.23
N LYS A 268 3.31 31.80 -26.37
CA LYS A 268 4.33 32.52 -25.61
C LYS A 268 4.99 31.64 -24.54
N MET A 269 4.23 30.76 -23.90
CA MET A 269 4.77 29.76 -22.98
C MET A 269 5.67 28.76 -23.70
N GLU A 270 5.26 28.29 -24.87
CA GLU A 270 6.07 27.40 -25.69
C GLU A 270 7.38 28.07 -26.14
N LEU A 271 7.32 29.35 -26.52
CA LEU A 271 8.52 30.15 -26.82
C LEU A 271 9.44 30.24 -25.59
N SER A 272 8.88 30.48 -24.39
CA SER A 272 9.66 30.53 -23.15
C SER A 272 10.35 29.20 -22.85
N HIS A 273 9.66 28.07 -23.07
CA HIS A 273 10.25 26.74 -22.99
C HIS A 273 11.38 26.53 -24.00
N ARG A 274 11.20 26.95 -25.26
CA ARG A 274 12.23 26.83 -26.31
C ARG A 274 13.49 27.64 -26.00
N ILE A 275 13.33 28.88 -25.51
CA ILE A 275 14.46 29.73 -25.10
C ILE A 275 15.23 29.05 -23.95
N MET A 276 14.52 28.49 -22.98
CA MET A 276 15.14 27.81 -21.84
C MET A 276 15.81 26.48 -22.22
N ASP A 277 15.24 25.72 -23.15
CA ASP A 277 15.88 24.52 -23.70
C ASP A 277 17.17 24.88 -24.45
N ALA A 278 17.18 25.98 -25.21
CA ALA A 278 18.37 26.48 -25.87
C ALA A 278 19.45 26.93 -24.88
N GLU A 279 19.07 27.56 -23.75
CA GLU A 279 19.99 27.88 -22.67
C GLU A 279 20.58 26.60 -22.03
N ARG A 280 19.74 25.61 -21.74
CA ARG A 280 20.18 24.32 -21.17
C ARG A 280 21.19 23.59 -22.06
N LEU A 281 20.98 23.62 -23.38
CA LEU A 281 21.93 23.04 -24.33
C LEU A 281 23.28 23.78 -24.33
N ARG A 282 23.29 25.08 -24.01
CA ARG A 282 24.53 25.87 -23.89
C ARG A 282 25.22 25.67 -22.54
N THR A 283 24.49 25.41 -21.46
CA THR A 283 25.03 25.25 -20.09
C THR A 283 24.58 23.96 -19.40
N PRO A 284 24.90 22.77 -19.97
CA PRO A 284 24.39 21.49 -19.48
C PRO A 284 24.85 21.13 -18.06
N HIS A 285 25.97 21.70 -17.59
CA HIS A 285 26.53 21.42 -16.26
C HIS A 285 26.02 22.36 -15.16
N LEU A 286 25.36 23.45 -15.51
CA LEU A 286 24.86 24.45 -14.54
C LEU A 286 23.35 24.38 -14.35
N LEU A 287 22.62 23.94 -15.38
CA LEU A 287 21.17 23.81 -15.34
C LEU A 287 20.81 22.33 -15.24
N GLN A 288 20.12 21.94 -14.16
CA GLN A 288 19.50 20.62 -14.10
C GLN A 288 18.55 20.45 -15.29
N SER A 289 18.57 19.26 -15.89
CA SER A 289 17.59 18.80 -16.88
C SER A 289 16.21 18.71 -16.23
N GLY A 290 15.57 19.85 -16.00
CA GLY A 290 14.24 19.92 -15.41
C GLY A 290 13.24 19.21 -16.31
N TYR A 291 12.63 18.16 -15.76
CA TYR A 291 11.49 17.38 -16.25
C TYR A 291 10.83 17.99 -17.51
N GLY A 292 11.02 17.34 -18.66
CA GLY A 292 10.32 17.68 -19.92
C GLY A 292 8.81 17.38 -19.90
N ALA A 293 8.30 16.94 -18.76
CA ALA A 293 6.97 16.41 -18.54
C ALA A 293 6.02 17.52 -18.09
N GLY A 294 5.26 18.08 -19.03
CA GLY A 294 4.23 19.08 -18.72
C GLY A 294 4.11 20.23 -19.72
N ARG A 295 4.95 20.28 -20.77
CA ARG A 295 5.04 21.41 -21.72
C ARG A 295 3.70 21.90 -22.30
N GLN A 296 2.66 21.07 -22.34
CA GLN A 296 1.36 21.41 -22.94
C GLN A 296 0.14 21.01 -22.08
N GLY A 297 0.34 20.41 -20.90
CA GLY A 297 -0.74 19.83 -20.10
C GLY A 297 -1.07 20.60 -18.82
N THR A 298 -0.12 21.35 -18.26
CA THR A 298 -0.28 21.94 -16.92
C THR A 298 -1.30 23.08 -16.90
N ALA A 299 -1.34 23.95 -17.92
CA ALA A 299 -2.33 25.02 -17.98
C ALA A 299 -3.77 24.48 -18.10
N ALA A 300 -3.97 23.49 -18.97
CA ALA A 300 -5.25 22.80 -19.11
C ALA A 300 -5.63 22.01 -17.84
N GLY A 301 -4.64 21.39 -17.17
CA GLY A 301 -4.82 20.69 -15.90
C GLY A 301 -5.18 21.61 -14.74
N LEU A 302 -4.56 22.80 -14.67
CA LEU A 302 -4.92 23.85 -13.71
C LEU A 302 -6.35 24.34 -13.95
N HIS A 303 -6.74 24.56 -15.21
CA HIS A 303 -8.11 24.90 -15.55
C HIS A 303 -9.10 23.80 -15.15
N GLU A 304 -8.86 22.54 -15.53
CA GLU A 304 -9.68 21.39 -15.13
C GLU A 304 -9.82 21.25 -13.59
N PHE A 305 -8.80 21.69 -12.84
CA PHE A 305 -8.83 21.66 -11.38
C PHE A 305 -9.79 22.69 -10.77
N TYR A 306 -9.82 23.93 -11.29
CA TYR A 306 -10.58 25.06 -10.72
C TYR A 306 -11.96 25.33 -11.36
N VAL A 307 -12.24 24.80 -12.55
CA VAL A 307 -13.56 24.91 -13.24
C VAL A 307 -14.69 24.29 -12.41
N GLU A 308 -15.93 24.78 -12.60
CA GLU A 308 -17.16 24.23 -11.99
C GLU A 308 -17.23 22.70 -12.16
N ASP A 309 -17.49 21.98 -11.07
CA ASP A 309 -17.45 20.51 -11.01
C ASP A 309 -16.06 19.88 -11.23
N GLY A 310 -14.99 20.68 -11.19
CA GLY A 310 -13.60 20.23 -11.30
C GLY A 310 -13.10 19.44 -10.09
N LYS A 311 -11.80 19.10 -10.11
CA LYS A 311 -11.16 18.27 -9.07
C LYS A 311 -11.22 18.90 -7.68
N LEU A 312 -11.12 20.23 -7.59
CA LEU A 312 -11.28 20.94 -6.31
C LEU A 312 -12.68 20.72 -5.72
N ASP A 313 -13.74 20.88 -6.52
CA ASP A 313 -15.12 20.68 -6.06
C ASP A 313 -15.40 19.24 -5.63
N LEU A 314 -14.84 18.25 -6.36
CA LEU A 314 -14.95 16.85 -5.98
C LEU A 314 -14.27 16.57 -4.63
N LEU A 315 -13.11 17.18 -4.37
CA LEU A 315 -12.44 17.10 -3.08
C LEU A 315 -13.28 17.75 -1.98
N HIS A 316 -13.87 18.92 -2.24
CA HIS A 316 -14.77 19.60 -1.30
C HIS A 316 -16.01 18.78 -0.96
N ARG A 317 -16.68 18.19 -1.95
CA ARG A 317 -17.82 17.29 -1.74
C ARG A 317 -17.42 16.12 -0.85
N ARG A 318 -16.28 15.49 -1.14
CA ARG A 318 -15.77 14.37 -0.35
C ARG A 318 -15.46 14.78 1.10
N ILE A 319 -14.86 15.95 1.30
CA ILE A 319 -14.60 16.48 2.64
C ILE A 319 -15.92 16.75 3.36
N SER A 320 -16.88 17.40 2.71
CA SER A 320 -18.21 17.67 3.28
C SER A 320 -18.94 16.39 3.70
N ASP A 321 -18.88 15.34 2.89
CA ASP A 321 -19.41 14.02 3.24
C ASP A 321 -18.72 13.43 4.48
N SER A 322 -17.39 13.58 4.58
CA SER A 322 -16.62 13.17 5.76
C SER A 322 -17.02 14.01 6.99
N VAL A 323 -17.19 15.33 6.85
CA VAL A 323 -17.63 16.22 7.94
C VAL A 323 -19.00 15.79 8.47
N ILE A 324 -19.96 15.49 7.59
CA ILE A 324 -21.29 15.02 8.00
C ILE A 324 -21.19 13.73 8.82
N LYS A 325 -20.33 12.79 8.40
CA LYS A 325 -20.11 11.54 9.13
C LYS A 325 -19.46 11.76 10.49
N VAL A 326 -18.46 12.65 10.58
CA VAL A 326 -17.83 13.06 11.85
C VAL A 326 -18.89 13.66 12.77
N TRP A 327 -19.72 14.56 12.26
CA TRP A 327 -20.79 15.18 13.05
C TRP A 327 -21.84 14.15 13.54
N GLN A 328 -22.23 13.20 12.69
CA GLN A 328 -23.12 12.09 13.08
C GLN A 328 -22.50 11.24 14.20
N LYS A 329 -21.20 10.93 14.10
CA LYS A 329 -20.44 10.18 15.12
C LYS A 329 -20.31 10.95 16.44
N LEU A 330 -20.10 12.27 16.40
CA LEU A 330 -20.09 13.12 17.60
C LEU A 330 -21.47 13.21 18.23
N ARG A 331 -22.52 13.37 17.42
CA ARG A 331 -23.90 13.41 17.89
C ARG A 331 -24.34 12.10 18.54
N SER A 332 -23.94 10.95 17.98
CA SER A 332 -24.22 9.65 18.62
C SER A 332 -23.50 9.53 19.95
N HIS A 333 -22.24 9.96 20.02
CA HIS A 333 -21.47 9.96 21.28
C HIS A 333 -22.09 10.85 22.35
N LEU A 334 -22.45 12.10 22.01
CA LEU A 334 -23.12 13.00 22.95
C LEU A 334 -24.44 12.42 23.46
N ARG A 335 -25.23 11.81 22.58
CA ARG A 335 -26.46 11.09 22.97
C ARG A 335 -26.19 9.92 23.90
N GLU A 336 -25.10 9.17 23.68
CA GLU A 336 -24.70 8.10 24.59
C GLU A 336 -24.25 8.62 25.95
N LEU A 337 -23.50 9.72 25.99
CA LEU A 337 -23.11 10.39 27.23
C LEU A 337 -24.33 10.94 27.98
N GLU A 338 -25.26 11.59 27.28
CA GLU A 338 -26.54 12.04 27.85
C GLU A 338 -27.34 10.87 28.41
N ARG A 339 -27.45 9.75 27.68
CA ARG A 339 -28.12 8.53 28.17
C ARG A 339 -27.45 7.97 29.41
N LYS A 340 -26.11 7.90 29.44
CA LYS A 340 -25.33 7.43 30.59
C LYS A 340 -25.50 8.37 31.79
N ASN A 341 -25.51 9.68 31.56
CA ASN A 341 -25.70 10.68 32.61
C ASN A 341 -27.12 10.61 33.19
N ASN A 342 -28.15 10.55 32.34
CA ASN A 342 -29.53 10.36 32.78
C ASN A 342 -29.68 9.07 33.59
N ARG A 343 -29.10 7.97 33.12
CA ARG A 343 -29.09 6.70 33.87
C ARG A 343 -28.40 6.84 35.23
N LEU A 344 -27.29 7.57 35.32
CA LEU A 344 -26.61 7.84 36.60
C LEU A 344 -27.45 8.73 37.52
N GLN A 345 -28.16 9.72 36.98
CA GLN A 345 -29.09 10.54 37.74
C GLN A 345 -30.27 9.72 38.27
N ASP A 346 -30.87 8.87 37.44
CA ASP A 346 -31.94 7.95 37.84
C ASP A 346 -31.47 7.00 38.94
N LEU A 347 -30.26 6.44 38.81
CA LEU A 347 -29.66 5.59 39.84
C LEU A 347 -29.43 6.35 41.15
N ARG A 348 -28.93 7.59 41.08
CA ARG A 348 -28.74 8.44 42.28
C ARG A 348 -30.07 8.75 42.96
N ALA A 349 -31.08 9.13 42.20
CA ALA A 349 -32.43 9.38 42.72
C ALA A 349 -32.97 8.12 43.40
N ARG A 350 -32.81 6.95 42.77
CA ARG A 350 -33.28 5.69 43.33
C ARG A 350 -32.51 5.24 44.58
N ILE A 351 -31.21 5.51 44.65
CA ILE A 351 -30.40 5.30 45.86
C ILE A 351 -30.88 6.22 46.99
N CYS A 352 -31.19 7.49 46.70
CA CYS A 352 -31.76 8.40 47.70
C CYS A 352 -33.12 7.92 48.21
N GLU A 353 -33.99 7.41 47.33
CA GLU A 353 -35.27 6.80 47.75
C GLU A 353 -35.04 5.59 48.66
N ILE A 354 -34.10 4.71 48.32
CA ILE A 354 -33.77 3.54 49.14
C ILE A 354 -33.17 3.95 50.49
N ALA A 355 -32.37 5.01 50.54
CA ALA A 355 -31.79 5.52 51.78
C ALA A 355 -32.86 6.08 52.76
N THR A 356 -34.06 6.40 52.27
CA THR A 356 -35.19 6.82 53.13
C THR A 356 -36.04 5.66 53.65
N LEU A 357 -35.78 4.42 53.20
CA LEU A 357 -36.52 3.25 53.64
C LEU A 357 -36.05 2.76 55.03
N PRO A 358 -36.93 2.11 55.82
CA PRO A 358 -36.56 1.50 57.11
C PRO A 358 -35.46 0.44 56.95
N ALA A 359 -34.59 0.30 57.97
CA ALA A 359 -33.45 -0.63 57.96
C ALA A 359 -33.81 -2.09 57.67
N ASP A 360 -35.05 -2.50 57.96
CA ASP A 360 -35.54 -3.87 57.77
C ASP A 360 -36.10 -4.13 56.35
N SER A 361 -36.21 -3.11 55.51
CA SER A 361 -36.78 -3.24 54.16
C SER A 361 -35.69 -3.33 53.09
N THR A 362 -35.60 -4.50 52.45
CA THR A 362 -34.65 -4.74 51.36
C THR A 362 -35.32 -4.55 50.00
N PRO A 363 -34.83 -3.64 49.13
CA PRO A 363 -35.40 -3.39 47.81
C PRO A 363 -34.90 -4.45 46.80
N LEU A 364 -35.28 -5.72 47.02
CA LEU A 364 -34.86 -6.88 46.23
C LEU A 364 -35.07 -6.68 44.73
N ALA A 365 -36.25 -6.21 44.30
CA ALA A 365 -36.56 -5.98 42.89
C ALA A 365 -35.66 -4.95 42.19
N PHE A 366 -35.06 -4.01 42.94
CA PHE A 366 -34.10 -3.06 42.39
C PHE A 366 -32.70 -3.68 42.28
N LEU A 367 -32.26 -4.41 43.32
CA LEU A 367 -30.99 -5.14 43.30
C LEU A 367 -30.97 -6.19 42.19
N ASP A 368 -32.07 -6.92 42.01
CA ASP A 368 -32.22 -7.89 40.92
C ASP A 368 -32.14 -7.22 39.54
N LYS A 369 -32.72 -6.03 39.37
CA LYS A 369 -32.59 -5.26 38.12
C LYS A 369 -31.20 -4.68 37.88
N LEU A 370 -30.43 -4.42 38.95
CA LEU A 370 -29.10 -3.82 38.87
C LEU A 370 -28.02 -4.88 38.65
N LEU A 371 -28.20 -6.05 39.27
CA LEU A 371 -27.39 -7.25 39.10
C LEU A 371 -27.81 -8.08 37.89
N ALA A 372 -28.96 -7.77 37.27
CA ALA A 372 -29.34 -8.37 36.00
C ALA A 372 -28.20 -8.16 34.99
N PRO A 373 -27.69 -9.24 34.36
CA PRO A 373 -26.71 -9.10 33.29
C PRO A 373 -27.29 -8.17 32.23
N ALA A 374 -26.45 -7.36 31.58
CA ALA A 374 -26.88 -6.33 30.63
C ALA A 374 -27.70 -6.95 29.49
N HIS A 375 -29.01 -7.09 29.69
CA HIS A 375 -29.93 -7.63 28.72
C HIS A 375 -30.08 -6.56 27.63
N LEU A 376 -29.39 -6.78 26.52
CA LEU A 376 -29.72 -6.12 25.26
C LEU A 376 -31.16 -6.51 24.93
N GLN A 377 -32.11 -5.59 25.15
CA GLN A 377 -33.46 -5.71 24.58
C GLN A 377 -33.30 -5.79 23.06
N GLY A 378 -33.31 -7.01 22.53
CA GLY A 378 -33.01 -7.30 21.12
C GLY A 378 -31.96 -8.39 20.88
N ASP A 379 -31.40 -9.04 21.91
CA ASP A 379 -30.57 -10.23 21.70
C ASP A 379 -31.44 -11.41 21.21
N PRO A 380 -31.23 -11.93 19.98
CA PRO A 380 -31.96 -13.08 19.48
C PRO A 380 -31.65 -14.39 20.23
N HIS A 381 -30.59 -14.42 21.06
CA HIS A 381 -30.10 -15.61 21.76
C HIS A 381 -30.28 -15.48 23.29
N TYR A 382 -31.50 -15.14 23.71
CA TYR A 382 -31.88 -15.10 25.12
C TYR A 382 -31.72 -16.47 25.81
N TRP A 383 -31.25 -16.49 27.06
CA TRP A 383 -31.10 -17.71 27.88
C TRP A 383 -31.71 -17.50 29.27
N ASP A 384 -32.30 -18.57 29.81
CA ASP A 384 -32.88 -18.65 31.16
C ASP A 384 -32.50 -20.00 31.81
N GLU A 385 -32.76 -20.20 33.12
CA GLU A 385 -32.35 -21.41 33.87
C GLU A 385 -32.87 -22.74 33.28
N PHE A 386 -33.91 -22.67 32.43
CA PHE A 386 -34.55 -23.83 31.81
C PHE A 386 -34.21 -24.02 30.32
N GLN A 387 -33.49 -23.10 29.68
CA GLN A 387 -33.10 -23.21 28.26
C GLN A 387 -31.64 -22.77 28.05
N GLN A 388 -30.79 -23.74 27.70
CA GLN A 388 -29.44 -23.47 27.19
C GLN A 388 -29.55 -22.80 25.82
N ALA A 389 -28.82 -21.70 25.64
CA ALA A 389 -28.68 -21.06 24.34
C ALA A 389 -28.04 -22.03 23.34
N ASP A 390 -28.55 -22.00 22.09
CA ASP A 390 -27.84 -22.65 20.99
C ASP A 390 -26.43 -22.06 20.88
N PRO A 391 -25.39 -22.89 20.71
CA PRO A 391 -24.03 -22.41 20.57
C PRO A 391 -23.96 -21.41 19.41
N PRO A 392 -23.24 -20.29 19.55
CA PRO A 392 -23.20 -19.25 18.54
C PRO A 392 -22.82 -19.88 17.21
N GLU A 393 -23.69 -19.72 16.20
CA GLU A 393 -23.36 -20.21 14.85
C GLU A 393 -21.99 -19.63 14.47
N PRO A 394 -21.07 -20.44 13.91
CA PRO A 394 -19.79 -19.94 13.46
C PRO A 394 -20.08 -18.76 12.55
N ARG A 395 -19.57 -17.57 12.91
CA ARG A 395 -19.80 -16.34 12.15
C ARG A 395 -19.57 -16.68 10.69
N LYS A 396 -20.65 -16.74 9.90
CA LYS A 396 -20.53 -16.72 8.45
C LYS A 396 -19.83 -15.41 8.19
N GLN A 397 -18.53 -15.48 7.93
CA GLN A 397 -17.82 -14.35 7.38
C GLN A 397 -18.64 -13.99 6.16
N VAL A 398 -19.38 -12.89 6.23
CA VAL A 398 -19.77 -12.18 5.02
C VAL A 398 -18.42 -11.82 4.45
N SER A 399 -17.90 -12.69 3.58
CA SER A 399 -16.79 -12.35 2.72
C SER A 399 -17.21 -11.00 2.18
N LYS A 400 -16.50 -9.93 2.57
CA LYS A 400 -16.67 -8.64 1.92
C LYS A 400 -16.57 -8.99 0.45
N GLN A 401 -17.68 -8.96 -0.27
CA GLN A 401 -17.64 -8.99 -1.71
C GLN A 401 -16.99 -7.66 -2.03
N SER A 402 -15.64 -7.69 -2.09
CA SER A 402 -14.88 -6.87 -3.00
C SER A 402 -15.74 -6.79 -4.25
N GLY A 403 -16.19 -5.59 -4.58
CA GLY A 403 -16.83 -5.33 -5.85
C GLY A 403 -15.80 -5.60 -6.93
N PHE A 404 -15.53 -6.86 -7.22
CA PHE A 404 -15.00 -7.26 -8.50
C PHE A 404 -16.01 -6.75 -9.51
N THR A 405 -15.56 -5.81 -10.33
CA THR A 405 -16.24 -5.44 -11.57
C THR A 405 -16.65 -6.75 -12.23
N ARG A 406 -17.96 -6.98 -12.36
CA ARG A 406 -18.48 -8.14 -13.08
C ARG A 406 -18.07 -7.98 -14.54
N THR A 407 -16.87 -8.45 -14.90
CA THR A 407 -16.58 -8.84 -16.26
C THR A 407 -17.46 -10.04 -16.55
N TYR A 408 -18.52 -9.81 -17.34
CA TYR A 408 -19.28 -10.90 -17.92
C TYR A 408 -18.29 -11.82 -18.63
N LEU A 409 -18.06 -13.01 -18.08
CA LEU A 409 -17.36 -14.06 -18.79
C LEU A 409 -18.11 -14.26 -20.11
N ARG A 410 -17.43 -14.03 -21.24
CA ARG A 410 -17.95 -14.37 -22.56
C ARG A 410 -18.54 -15.78 -22.49
N SER A 411 -19.76 -15.93 -22.99
CA SER A 411 -20.44 -17.22 -23.10
C SER A 411 -19.46 -18.26 -23.64
N LYS A 412 -19.16 -19.27 -22.83
CA LYS A 412 -18.29 -20.37 -23.23
C LYS A 412 -18.94 -21.03 -24.45
N ILE A 413 -18.21 -21.05 -25.56
CA ILE A 413 -18.60 -21.76 -26.78
C ILE A 413 -18.96 -23.18 -26.34
N GLN A 414 -20.20 -23.61 -26.61
CA GLN A 414 -20.66 -24.98 -26.37
C GLN A 414 -19.88 -25.91 -27.31
N GLY A 415 -18.66 -26.23 -26.91
CA GLY A 415 -17.86 -27.28 -27.50
C GLY A 415 -18.39 -28.63 -27.05
N GLY A 416 -19.18 -29.26 -27.92
CA GLY A 416 -19.29 -30.71 -28.04
C GLY A 416 -20.00 -31.46 -26.90
N GLY A 417 -21.33 -31.37 -26.87
CA GLY A 417 -22.26 -32.52 -26.74
C GLY A 417 -22.06 -33.60 -25.66
N LYS A 418 -21.17 -33.44 -24.68
CA LYS A 418 -21.02 -34.36 -23.55
C LYS A 418 -21.58 -33.68 -22.30
N PRO A 419 -22.53 -34.31 -21.57
CA PRO A 419 -23.02 -33.76 -20.32
C PRO A 419 -21.84 -33.58 -19.37
N VAL A 420 -21.86 -32.50 -18.57
CA VAL A 420 -20.85 -32.22 -17.55
C VAL A 420 -20.92 -33.36 -16.52
N GLN A 421 -20.05 -34.34 -16.67
CA GLN A 421 -19.93 -35.44 -15.71
C GLN A 421 -19.35 -34.87 -14.42
N THR A 422 -19.98 -35.21 -13.30
CA THR A 422 -19.44 -34.86 -11.99
C THR A 422 -18.13 -35.64 -11.77
N MET A 423 -17.17 -35.08 -11.02
CA MET A 423 -15.87 -35.74 -10.77
C MET A 423 -16.01 -37.16 -10.18
N ASP A 424 -17.12 -37.43 -9.51
CA ASP A 424 -17.45 -38.76 -8.99
C ASP A 424 -17.83 -39.76 -10.10
N GLU A 425 -18.55 -39.32 -11.14
CA GLU A 425 -18.92 -40.16 -12.28
C GLU A 425 -17.71 -40.52 -13.14
N THR A 426 -16.78 -39.57 -13.33
CA THR A 426 -15.53 -39.84 -14.04
C THR A 426 -14.67 -40.86 -13.28
N ARG A 427 -14.57 -40.72 -11.96
CA ARG A 427 -13.83 -41.69 -11.12
C ARG A 427 -14.44 -43.08 -11.14
N LEU A 428 -15.77 -43.19 -11.11
CA LEU A 428 -16.46 -44.48 -11.21
C LEU A 428 -16.31 -45.12 -12.60
N ALA A 429 -16.34 -44.32 -13.68
CA ALA A 429 -16.10 -44.80 -15.04
C ALA A 429 -14.66 -45.31 -15.23
N GLU A 430 -13.67 -44.59 -14.67
CA GLU A 430 -12.28 -45.05 -14.65
C GLU A 430 -12.14 -46.37 -13.88
N LEU A 431 -12.81 -46.50 -12.73
CA LEU A 431 -12.77 -47.70 -11.91
C LEU A 431 -13.40 -48.92 -12.63
N ASP A 432 -14.54 -48.75 -13.31
CA ASP A 432 -15.12 -49.83 -14.15
C ASP A 432 -14.18 -50.23 -15.30
N SER A 433 -13.57 -49.24 -15.97
CA SER A 433 -12.61 -49.52 -17.05
C SER A 433 -11.39 -50.30 -16.55
N TRP A 434 -10.89 -49.96 -15.36
CA TRP A 434 -9.76 -50.64 -14.73
C TRP A 434 -10.13 -52.06 -14.30
N LEU A 435 -11.30 -52.26 -13.69
CA LEU A 435 -11.79 -53.59 -13.31
C LEU A 435 -11.88 -54.54 -14.50
N ARG A 436 -12.42 -54.09 -15.63
CA ARG A 436 -12.52 -54.89 -16.86
C ARG A 436 -11.15 -55.18 -17.49
N ALA A 437 -10.23 -54.23 -17.41
CA ALA A 437 -8.92 -54.38 -18.05
C ALA A 437 -7.95 -55.26 -17.25
N ARG A 438 -8.03 -55.23 -15.91
CA ARG A 438 -6.98 -55.79 -15.03
C ARG A 438 -7.44 -56.87 -14.06
N VAL A 439 -8.71 -56.88 -13.66
CA VAL A 439 -9.20 -57.75 -12.57
C VAL A 439 -10.15 -58.83 -13.09
N LEU A 440 -11.09 -58.47 -13.98
CA LEU A 440 -12.11 -59.36 -14.53
C LEU A 440 -11.90 -59.57 -16.04
N PRO A 441 -11.24 -60.66 -16.47
CA PRO A 441 -11.20 -61.01 -17.89
C PRO A 441 -12.61 -61.26 -18.45
N GLU A 442 -12.85 -61.02 -19.74
CA GLU A 442 -14.19 -60.88 -20.35
C GLU A 442 -15.21 -62.01 -20.06
N ASN A 443 -14.77 -63.20 -19.64
CA ASN A 443 -15.62 -64.36 -19.34
C ASN A 443 -15.75 -64.70 -17.84
N ALA A 444 -15.18 -63.91 -16.93
CA ALA A 444 -15.25 -64.16 -15.49
C ALA A 444 -16.30 -63.26 -14.81
N SER A 445 -17.24 -63.86 -14.07
CA SER A 445 -18.23 -63.14 -13.27
C SER A 445 -17.73 -62.75 -11.88
N GLN A 446 -16.57 -63.27 -11.48
CA GLN A 446 -15.96 -63.01 -10.17
C GLN A 446 -14.43 -63.15 -10.24
N ALA A 447 -13.73 -62.32 -9.48
CA ALA A 447 -12.28 -62.38 -9.36
C ALA A 447 -11.84 -61.94 -7.96
N ARG A 448 -10.72 -62.51 -7.49
CA ARG A 448 -10.05 -62.06 -6.26
C ARG A 448 -8.98 -61.04 -6.61
N ILE A 449 -8.84 -60.02 -5.79
CA ILE A 449 -7.81 -58.99 -6.00
C ILE A 449 -6.42 -59.56 -5.74
N SER A 450 -6.27 -60.58 -4.88
CA SER A 450 -5.01 -61.32 -4.73
C SER A 450 -4.42 -61.89 -6.02
N ALA A 451 -5.25 -62.15 -7.05
CA ALA A 451 -4.78 -62.61 -8.35
C ALA A 451 -4.23 -61.49 -9.25
N LEU A 452 -4.39 -60.22 -8.85
CA LEU A 452 -3.89 -59.07 -9.59
C LEU A 452 -2.36 -58.99 -9.49
N GLN A 453 -1.70 -58.87 -10.63
CA GLN A 453 -0.29 -58.47 -10.69
C GLN A 453 -0.24 -56.94 -10.92
N PRO A 454 0.09 -56.13 -9.91
CA PRO A 454 0.17 -54.69 -10.09
C PRO A 454 1.29 -54.37 -11.08
N ALA A 455 1.00 -53.52 -12.07
CA ALA A 455 1.94 -53.09 -13.09
C ALA A 455 2.40 -51.65 -12.87
N CYS A 456 1.55 -50.80 -12.26
CA CYS A 456 1.88 -49.43 -11.94
C CYS A 456 1.42 -49.07 -10.51
N PRO A 457 1.98 -48.02 -9.89
CA PRO A 457 1.55 -47.58 -8.56
C PRO A 457 0.08 -47.09 -8.53
N ASP A 458 -0.51 -46.73 -9.68
CA ASP A 458 -1.92 -46.38 -9.78
C ASP A 458 -2.85 -47.60 -9.61
N ASP A 459 -2.35 -48.82 -9.76
CA ASP A 459 -3.15 -50.01 -9.43
C ASP A 459 -3.46 -50.07 -7.92
N PHE A 460 -2.54 -49.58 -7.06
CA PHE A 460 -2.79 -49.53 -5.63
C PHE A 460 -3.83 -48.48 -5.25
N THR A 461 -3.84 -47.32 -5.91
CA THR A 461 -4.86 -46.28 -5.68
C THR A 461 -6.23 -46.80 -6.12
N LYS A 462 -6.31 -47.51 -7.25
CA LYS A 462 -7.56 -48.13 -7.72
C LYS A 462 -8.05 -49.27 -6.81
N VAL A 463 -7.16 -50.08 -6.23
CA VAL A 463 -7.53 -51.07 -5.19
C VAL A 463 -8.11 -50.39 -3.95
N MET A 464 -7.52 -49.27 -3.52
CA MET A 464 -8.04 -48.49 -2.39
C MET A 464 -9.39 -47.85 -2.72
N ASP A 465 -9.54 -47.26 -3.92
CA ASP A 465 -10.81 -46.69 -4.37
C ASP A 465 -11.91 -47.74 -4.44
N LEU A 466 -11.58 -48.96 -4.86
CA LEU A 466 -12.50 -50.10 -4.87
C LEU A 466 -12.90 -50.49 -3.43
N ALA A 467 -11.95 -50.60 -2.51
CA ALA A 467 -12.24 -50.91 -1.11
C ALA A 467 -13.13 -49.84 -0.46
N VAL A 468 -12.85 -48.56 -0.71
CA VAL A 468 -13.64 -47.42 -0.21
C VAL A 468 -15.03 -47.41 -0.82
N SER A 469 -15.17 -47.62 -2.13
CA SER A 469 -16.46 -47.61 -2.81
C SER A 469 -17.34 -48.83 -2.51
N GLY A 470 -16.74 -49.96 -2.14
CA GLY A 470 -17.42 -51.19 -1.73
C GLY A 470 -17.81 -51.24 -0.26
N SER A 471 -16.94 -50.79 0.64
CA SER A 471 -17.19 -50.84 2.09
C SER A 471 -18.07 -49.70 2.60
N LEU A 472 -17.91 -48.48 2.06
CA LEU A 472 -18.69 -47.33 2.49
C LEU A 472 -20.09 -47.34 1.88
N ASN A 473 -21.08 -46.87 2.66
CA ASN A 473 -22.48 -46.75 2.24
C ASN A 473 -23.07 -48.07 1.68
N GLN A 474 -22.69 -49.21 2.27
CA GLN A 474 -23.16 -50.55 1.91
C GLN A 474 -22.93 -50.90 0.42
N GLY A 475 -21.84 -50.39 -0.18
CA GLY A 475 -21.49 -50.67 -1.57
C GLY A 475 -22.41 -50.03 -2.61
N ARG A 476 -23.27 -49.07 -2.23
CA ARG A 476 -24.18 -48.37 -3.18
C ARG A 476 -23.45 -47.73 -4.36
N ARG A 477 -22.19 -47.32 -4.17
CA ARG A 477 -21.36 -46.74 -5.23
C ARG A 477 -20.92 -47.78 -6.26
N LEU A 478 -20.43 -48.95 -5.84
CA LEU A 478 -20.07 -50.03 -6.76
C LEU A 478 -21.30 -50.65 -7.45
N LYS A 479 -22.46 -50.68 -6.79
CA LYS A 479 -23.71 -51.15 -7.43
C LYS A 479 -24.11 -50.32 -8.65
N ARG A 480 -23.75 -49.04 -8.73
CA ARG A 480 -24.02 -48.18 -9.91
C ARG A 480 -23.25 -48.62 -11.16
N ILE A 481 -22.14 -49.32 -10.97
CA ILE A 481 -21.34 -49.90 -12.04
C ILE A 481 -21.46 -51.43 -12.07
N HIS A 482 -22.51 -51.99 -11.46
CA HIS A 482 -22.84 -53.43 -11.51
C HIS A 482 -21.80 -54.36 -10.84
N TYR A 483 -21.14 -53.90 -9.78
CA TYR A 483 -20.23 -54.74 -8.98
C TYR A 483 -20.62 -54.77 -7.49
N ARG A 484 -20.31 -55.90 -6.85
CA ARG A 484 -20.32 -56.09 -5.40
C ARG A 484 -18.95 -56.55 -4.92
N LEU A 485 -18.58 -56.12 -3.72
CA LEU A 485 -17.35 -56.49 -3.05
C LEU A 485 -17.68 -57.36 -1.83
N ASP A 486 -17.13 -58.56 -1.76
CA ASP A 486 -17.20 -59.43 -0.59
C ASP A 486 -15.80 -59.50 0.05
N HIS A 487 -15.73 -59.35 1.38
CA HIS A 487 -14.48 -59.38 2.15
C HIS A 487 -14.15 -60.81 2.57
N GLU A 488 -12.94 -61.29 2.24
CA GLU A 488 -12.40 -62.55 2.76
C GLU A 488 -11.45 -62.25 3.94
N GLN A 489 -11.33 -63.17 4.91
CA GLN A 489 -10.54 -62.94 6.13
C GLN A 489 -9.02 -63.16 5.95
N GLU A 490 -8.59 -63.63 4.77
CA GLU A 490 -7.18 -63.87 4.46
C GLU A 490 -6.44 -62.56 4.21
N GLU A 491 -5.30 -62.34 4.87
CA GLU A 491 -4.46 -61.17 4.64
C GLU A 491 -3.55 -61.41 3.43
N VAL A 492 -3.61 -60.51 2.45
CA VAL A 492 -2.87 -60.60 1.20
C VAL A 492 -1.97 -59.38 1.04
N ARG A 493 -0.76 -59.63 0.53
CA ARG A 493 0.22 -58.59 0.23
C ARG A 493 0.52 -58.55 -1.26
N LEU A 494 0.10 -57.47 -1.92
CA LEU A 494 0.48 -57.18 -3.30
C LEU A 494 1.78 -56.39 -3.31
N ALA A 495 2.79 -56.85 -4.04
CA ALA A 495 4.08 -56.19 -4.16
C ALA A 495 4.33 -55.77 -5.62
N LEU A 496 4.72 -54.52 -5.83
CA LEU A 496 5.17 -54.01 -7.12
C LEU A 496 6.70 -54.12 -7.18
N THR A 497 7.20 -55.14 -7.87
CA THR A 497 8.62 -55.54 -7.86
C THR A 497 9.58 -54.47 -8.35
N GLN A 498 9.12 -53.54 -9.20
CA GLN A 498 9.96 -52.49 -9.80
C GLN A 498 10.15 -51.24 -8.93
N ALA A 499 9.28 -50.99 -7.94
CA ALA A 499 9.30 -49.77 -7.12
C ALA A 499 9.49 -50.03 -5.62
N GLY A 500 9.60 -51.30 -5.18
CA GLY A 500 9.77 -51.66 -3.77
C GLY A 500 8.55 -51.36 -2.89
N GLN A 501 7.40 -51.05 -3.49
CA GLN A 501 6.16 -50.73 -2.80
C GLN A 501 5.30 -51.97 -2.60
N CYS A 502 4.66 -52.09 -1.44
CA CYS A 502 3.72 -53.16 -1.15
C CYS A 502 2.46 -52.63 -0.46
N LEU A 503 1.32 -53.23 -0.81
CA LEU A 503 0.02 -52.97 -0.18
C LEU A 503 -0.46 -54.26 0.49
N SER A 504 -0.70 -54.20 1.81
CA SER A 504 -1.27 -55.29 2.61
C SER A 504 -2.72 -54.98 2.97
N PHE A 505 -3.63 -55.91 2.71
CA PHE A 505 -5.06 -55.78 3.00
C PHE A 505 -5.72 -57.15 3.11
N HIS A 506 -6.91 -57.23 3.70
CA HIS A 506 -7.72 -58.45 3.67
C HIS A 506 -8.28 -58.68 2.26
N ASP A 507 -8.13 -59.89 1.73
CA ASP A 507 -8.45 -60.17 0.33
C ASP A 507 -9.90 -59.80 0.02
N LEU A 508 -10.09 -59.28 -1.19
CA LEU A 508 -11.35 -58.75 -1.65
C LEU A 508 -11.78 -59.54 -2.87
N ARG A 509 -13.01 -60.02 -2.86
CA ARG A 509 -13.63 -60.69 -4.00
C ARG A 509 -14.58 -59.73 -4.68
N VAL A 510 -14.28 -59.40 -5.93
CA VAL A 510 -15.15 -58.60 -6.79
C VAL A 510 -16.08 -59.53 -7.54
N ILE A 511 -17.37 -59.28 -7.46
CA ILE A 511 -18.43 -60.03 -8.15
C ILE A 511 -19.17 -59.05 -9.06
N LYS A 512 -19.30 -59.40 -10.33
CA LYS A 512 -20.10 -58.65 -11.30
C LYS A 512 -21.56 -59.08 -11.15
N GLU A 513 -22.41 -58.16 -10.71
CA GLU A 513 -23.87 -58.38 -10.61
C GLU A 513 -24.48 -58.04 -11.98
N GLY A 514 -24.97 -59.07 -12.68
CA GLY A 514 -25.55 -58.94 -14.03
C GLY A 514 -26.83 -58.12 -14.08
#